data_AF-M0BW52-F1
#
_entry.id   AF-M0BW52-F1
#
_cell.length_a   1.000
_cell.length_b   1.000
_cell.length_c   1.000
_cell.angle_alpha   90.00
_cell.angle_beta   90.00
_cell.angle_gamma   90.00
#
_symmetry.space_group_name_H-M   'P 1'
#
loop_
_entity.id
_entity.type
_entity.pdbx_description
1 polymer ?
#
loop_
_entity_poly.entity_id
_entity_poly.type
_entity_poly.pdbx_seq_one_letter_code
_entity_poly.pdbx_strand_id
1 'polypeptide(L)'
;MDRSTDPIELLQRFDLKEYEATALAFLLEAGRSTAPDVSDATGIPKARVYGVLDSLAAEGFIRVIPGRPKEYQPKSPEEILERTKENRRQAFEDYRRSVESLRGDFLDVFGPLYEQAPEDVSPTAELFHVVDVGEPSEVETRRLYHDAAESIYVITNSFAYFDSVKPAVENALDSGKTISVLFLDPHHLPDEKADVQEEIVTEIADTYPEIGYRFSSEVSPWRGTFIDPSMEYDSGEAIFLVEEPNVPDHKRQAAITENGSFVAGMKRYFDLIWNHQSTRNQHK
;
A
#
# COMPACT_ATOMS: atom_id res chain seq x y z
N MET A 1 5.60 -27.96 5.67
CA MET A 1 6.49 -26.99 5.00
C MET A 1 6.82 -27.57 3.64
N ASP A 2 5.97 -27.30 2.67
CA ASP A 2 6.13 -27.79 1.30
C ASP A 2 5.85 -26.63 0.36
N ARG A 3 6.93 -26.00 -0.12
CA ARG A 3 7.01 -25.25 -1.37
C ARG A 3 8.48 -25.29 -1.77
N SER A 4 8.85 -26.23 -2.64
CA SER A 4 10.03 -26.07 -3.49
C SER A 4 9.83 -24.78 -4.29
N THR A 5 10.31 -23.67 -3.75
CA THR A 5 10.20 -22.40 -4.46
C THR A 5 11.19 -22.47 -5.61
N ASP A 6 10.71 -22.36 -6.84
CA ASP A 6 11.58 -22.38 -8.02
C ASP A 6 12.61 -21.23 -7.89
N PRO A 7 13.93 -21.51 -7.89
CA PRO A 7 14.97 -20.49 -7.82
C PRO A 7 14.81 -19.40 -8.89
N ILE A 8 14.28 -19.74 -10.07
CA ILE A 8 14.06 -18.78 -11.16
C ILE A 8 12.90 -17.84 -10.80
N GLU A 9 11.79 -18.36 -10.26
CA GLU A 9 10.65 -17.54 -9.82
C GLU A 9 11.06 -16.54 -8.73
N LEU A 10 11.97 -16.93 -7.82
CA LEU A 10 12.50 -16.00 -6.80
C LEU A 10 13.27 -14.85 -7.42
N LEU A 11 14.15 -15.13 -8.39
CA LEU A 11 14.95 -14.11 -9.04
C LEU A 11 14.11 -13.20 -9.96
N GLN A 12 13.04 -13.72 -10.58
CA GLN A 12 12.11 -12.92 -11.36
C GLN A 12 11.35 -11.87 -10.54
N ARG A 13 11.20 -12.07 -9.21
CA ARG A 13 10.65 -11.04 -8.30
C ARG A 13 11.56 -9.83 -8.13
N PHE A 14 12.80 -9.89 -8.61
CA PHE A 14 13.76 -8.78 -8.61
C PHE A 14 13.75 -8.00 -9.94
N ASP A 15 12.64 -8.05 -10.69
CA ASP A 15 12.47 -7.41 -12.01
C ASP A 15 13.44 -7.93 -13.11
N LEU A 16 14.06 -9.09 -12.88
CA LEU A 16 14.93 -9.77 -13.86
C LEU A 16 14.12 -10.45 -14.95
N LYS A 17 14.58 -10.34 -16.21
CA LYS A 17 14.00 -11.11 -17.33
C LYS A 17 14.35 -12.59 -17.18
N GLU A 18 13.58 -13.44 -17.84
CA GLU A 18 13.74 -14.90 -17.79
C GLU A 18 15.18 -15.36 -18.03
N TYR A 19 15.86 -14.85 -19.07
CA TYR A 19 17.25 -15.24 -19.32
C TYR A 19 18.24 -14.73 -18.27
N GLU A 20 17.98 -13.56 -17.68
CA GLU A 20 18.82 -13.00 -16.61
C GLU A 20 18.66 -13.81 -15.33
N ALA A 21 17.42 -14.15 -14.96
CA ALA A 21 17.12 -15.02 -13.83
C ALA A 21 17.75 -16.40 -14.02
N THR A 22 17.59 -17.03 -15.18
CA THR A 22 18.17 -18.35 -15.49
C THR A 22 19.70 -18.32 -15.46
N ALA A 23 20.34 -17.31 -16.06
CA ALA A 23 21.80 -17.19 -16.05
C ALA A 23 22.34 -16.93 -14.64
N LEU A 24 21.68 -16.08 -13.85
CA LEU A 24 22.08 -15.78 -12.48
C LEU A 24 21.89 -16.99 -11.56
N ALA A 25 20.79 -17.73 -11.69
CA ALA A 25 20.55 -18.98 -10.95
C ALA A 25 21.67 -20.00 -11.22
N PHE A 26 22.01 -20.22 -12.49
CA PHE A 26 23.12 -21.10 -12.87
C PHE A 26 24.45 -20.63 -12.27
N LEU A 27 24.76 -19.33 -12.33
CA LEU A 27 25.99 -18.80 -11.75
C LEU A 27 26.04 -18.96 -10.23
N LEU A 28 24.92 -18.78 -9.52
CA LEU A 28 24.84 -19.01 -8.08
C LEU A 28 25.08 -20.48 -7.69
N GLU A 29 24.68 -21.41 -8.56
CA GLU A 29 24.91 -22.85 -8.37
C GLU A 29 26.33 -23.28 -8.75
N ALA A 30 26.80 -22.91 -9.95
CA ALA A 30 28.07 -23.35 -10.52
C ALA A 30 29.26 -22.48 -10.09
N GLY A 31 29.01 -21.29 -9.54
CA GLY A 31 30.02 -20.30 -9.20
C GLY A 31 30.60 -19.60 -10.43
N ARG A 32 31.92 -19.45 -10.46
CA ARG A 32 32.63 -18.76 -11.55
C ARG A 32 32.53 -19.59 -12.84
N SER A 33 32.08 -18.97 -13.94
CA SER A 33 31.88 -19.64 -15.22
C SER A 33 32.17 -18.74 -16.43
N THR A 34 32.30 -19.32 -17.62
CA THR A 34 32.45 -18.56 -18.86
C THR A 34 31.12 -18.41 -19.60
N ALA A 35 31.00 -17.41 -20.48
CA ALA A 35 29.78 -17.22 -21.28
C ALA A 35 29.41 -18.46 -22.14
N PRO A 36 30.35 -19.17 -22.79
CA PRO A 36 30.06 -20.47 -23.42
C PRO A 36 29.47 -21.50 -22.46
N ASP A 37 30.05 -21.67 -21.26
CA ASP A 37 29.57 -22.65 -20.28
C ASP A 37 28.15 -22.33 -19.80
N VAL A 38 27.88 -21.04 -19.53
CA VAL A 38 26.54 -20.57 -19.18
C VAL A 38 25.56 -20.87 -20.30
N SER A 39 25.92 -20.59 -21.55
CA SER A 39 25.06 -20.85 -22.72
C SER A 39 24.76 -22.35 -22.90
N ASP A 40 25.78 -23.19 -22.78
CA ASP A 40 25.66 -24.63 -22.98
C ASP A 40 24.86 -25.29 -21.83
N ALA A 41 24.97 -24.79 -20.59
CA ALA A 41 24.23 -25.30 -19.43
C ALA A 41 22.78 -24.81 -19.34
N THR A 42 22.51 -23.55 -19.71
CA THR A 42 21.18 -22.92 -19.54
C THR A 42 20.31 -22.99 -20.80
N GLY A 43 20.88 -23.32 -21.96
CA GLY A 43 20.18 -23.26 -23.24
C GLY A 43 19.97 -21.84 -23.78
N ILE A 44 20.47 -20.80 -23.09
CA ILE A 44 20.44 -19.42 -23.60
C ILE A 44 21.30 -19.35 -24.86
N PRO A 45 20.79 -18.86 -26.01
CA PRO A 45 21.56 -18.81 -27.24
C PRO A 45 22.87 -18.01 -27.11
N LYS A 46 23.96 -18.48 -27.72
CA LYS A 46 25.29 -17.82 -27.70
C LYS A 46 25.25 -16.35 -28.17
N ALA A 47 24.33 -16.02 -29.07
CA ALA A 47 24.10 -14.65 -29.53
C ALA A 47 23.52 -13.72 -28.46
N ARG A 48 22.89 -14.26 -27.40
CA ARG A 48 22.23 -13.50 -26.33
C ARG A 48 22.95 -13.58 -24.99
N VAL A 49 23.68 -14.67 -24.70
CA VAL A 49 24.30 -14.90 -23.38
C VAL A 49 25.24 -13.76 -22.93
N TYR A 50 26.00 -13.17 -23.87
CA TYR A 50 26.89 -12.05 -23.55
C TYR A 50 26.10 -10.82 -23.09
N GLY A 51 25.02 -10.45 -23.80
CA GLY A 51 24.18 -9.32 -23.41
C GLY A 51 23.46 -9.54 -22.07
N VAL A 52 23.06 -10.78 -21.79
CA VAL A 52 22.48 -11.16 -20.48
C VAL A 52 23.50 -10.98 -19.36
N LEU A 53 24.72 -11.48 -19.54
CA LEU A 53 25.78 -11.35 -18.54
C LEU A 53 26.25 -9.91 -18.38
N ASP A 54 26.28 -9.12 -19.46
CA ASP A 54 26.60 -7.70 -19.39
C ASP A 54 25.51 -6.91 -18.64
N SER A 55 24.22 -7.26 -18.84
CA SER A 55 23.08 -6.70 -18.10
C SER A 55 23.20 -6.99 -16.60
N LEU A 56 23.40 -8.26 -16.23
CA LEU A 56 23.61 -8.69 -14.84
C LEU A 56 24.84 -8.00 -14.19
N ALA A 57 25.89 -7.75 -14.96
CA ALA A 57 27.08 -7.04 -14.50
C ALA A 57 26.81 -5.54 -14.29
N ALA A 58 26.05 -4.91 -15.19
CA ALA A 58 25.65 -3.51 -15.09
C ALA A 58 24.73 -3.25 -13.89
N GLU A 59 23.79 -4.16 -13.64
CA GLU A 59 22.96 -4.16 -12.43
C GLU A 59 23.75 -4.48 -11.17
N GLY A 60 24.94 -5.06 -11.33
CA GLY A 60 25.88 -5.33 -10.25
C GLY A 60 25.59 -6.63 -9.50
N PHE A 61 24.88 -7.58 -10.10
CA PHE A 61 24.62 -8.91 -9.53
C PHE A 61 25.78 -9.87 -9.72
N ILE A 62 26.61 -9.64 -10.75
CA ILE A 62 27.79 -10.45 -11.04
C ILE A 62 29.03 -9.56 -11.20
N ARG A 63 30.21 -10.16 -11.04
CA ARG A 63 31.52 -9.56 -11.30
C ARG A 63 32.10 -10.17 -12.57
N VAL A 64 32.60 -9.33 -13.46
CA VAL A 64 33.32 -9.77 -14.67
C VAL A 64 34.80 -9.84 -14.35
N ILE A 65 35.40 -11.01 -14.55
CA ILE A 65 36.82 -11.25 -14.32
C ILE A 65 37.52 -11.24 -15.69
N PRO A 66 38.47 -10.31 -15.93
CA PRO A 66 39.15 -10.22 -17.21
C PRO A 66 40.02 -11.45 -17.46
N GLY A 67 39.96 -11.98 -18.68
CA GLY A 67 40.67 -13.20 -19.07
C GLY A 67 40.40 -13.58 -20.53
N ARG A 68 41.05 -14.67 -20.98
CA ARG A 68 40.77 -15.32 -22.27
C ARG A 68 40.54 -16.82 -22.02
N PRO A 69 39.28 -17.29 -21.91
CA PRO A 69 38.02 -16.53 -22.01
C PRO A 69 37.75 -15.62 -20.80
N LYS A 70 36.84 -14.64 -20.96
CA LYS A 70 36.30 -13.85 -19.84
C LYS A 70 35.46 -14.76 -18.94
N GLU A 71 35.50 -14.50 -17.64
CA GLU A 71 34.74 -15.24 -16.64
C GLU A 71 33.81 -14.33 -15.86
N TYR A 72 32.75 -14.92 -15.33
CA TYR A 72 31.65 -14.25 -14.65
C TYR A 72 31.44 -14.95 -13.32
N GLN A 73 31.38 -14.18 -12.24
CA GLN A 73 31.23 -14.69 -10.88
C GLN A 73 30.02 -14.02 -10.22
N PRO A 74 29.07 -14.77 -9.64
CA PRO A 74 27.97 -14.15 -8.91
C PRO A 74 28.49 -13.45 -7.64
N LYS A 75 27.79 -12.41 -7.21
CA LYS A 75 27.91 -11.92 -5.83
C LYS A 75 27.17 -12.85 -4.87
N SER A 76 27.38 -12.69 -3.57
CA SER A 76 26.63 -13.47 -2.57
C SER A 76 25.12 -13.17 -2.65
N PRO A 77 24.24 -14.09 -2.21
CA PRO A 77 22.80 -13.83 -2.13
C PRO A 77 22.46 -12.55 -1.34
N GLU A 78 23.14 -12.30 -0.22
CA GLU A 78 22.98 -11.07 0.57
C GLU A 78 23.39 -9.83 -0.22
N GLU A 79 24.54 -9.85 -0.91
CA GLU A 79 24.97 -8.73 -1.76
C GLU A 79 23.98 -8.47 -2.90
N ILE A 80 23.38 -9.52 -3.48
CA ILE A 80 22.36 -9.40 -4.52
C ILE A 80 21.10 -8.74 -3.95
N LEU A 81 20.62 -9.18 -2.78
CA LEU A 81 19.45 -8.58 -2.12
C LEU A 81 19.65 -7.09 -1.80
N GLU A 82 20.80 -6.72 -1.24
CA GLU A 82 21.14 -5.31 -1.00
C GLU A 82 21.23 -4.53 -2.32
N ARG A 83 21.80 -5.14 -3.37
CA ARG A 83 21.91 -4.49 -4.67
C ARG A 83 20.54 -4.28 -5.33
N THR A 84 19.63 -5.24 -5.21
CA THR A 84 18.24 -5.11 -5.72
C THR A 84 17.53 -3.93 -5.07
N LYS A 85 17.60 -3.83 -3.73
CA LYS A 85 17.02 -2.69 -2.99
C LYS A 85 17.60 -1.35 -3.46
N GLU A 86 18.92 -1.28 -3.59
CA GLU A 86 19.60 -0.06 -4.02
C GLU A 86 19.28 0.33 -5.47
N ASN A 87 19.26 -0.63 -6.40
CA ASN A 87 18.88 -0.39 -7.80
C ASN A 87 17.45 0.15 -7.89
N ARG A 88 16.51 -0.41 -7.11
CA ARG A 88 15.12 0.06 -7.08
C ARG A 88 15.01 1.47 -6.49
N ARG A 89 15.74 1.76 -5.42
CA ARG A 89 15.78 3.11 -4.80
C ARG A 89 16.28 4.15 -5.79
N GLN A 90 17.39 3.88 -6.48
CA GLN A 90 17.96 4.79 -7.48
C GLN A 90 17.01 5.02 -8.65
N ALA A 91 16.42 3.95 -9.20
CA ALA A 91 15.45 4.04 -10.29
C ALA A 91 14.22 4.89 -9.90
N PHE A 92 13.71 4.72 -8.68
CA PHE A 92 12.62 5.52 -8.15
C PHE A 92 13.01 7.00 -8.00
N GLU A 93 14.19 7.29 -7.45
CA GLU A 93 14.67 8.67 -7.29
C GLU A 93 14.89 9.37 -8.63
N ASP A 94 15.42 8.65 -9.63
CA ASP A 94 15.62 9.17 -10.98
C ASP A 94 14.27 9.41 -11.68
N TYR A 95 13.31 8.49 -11.54
CA TYR A 95 11.95 8.69 -12.04
C TYR A 95 11.28 9.90 -11.38
N ARG A 96 11.34 10.02 -10.05
CA ARG A 96 10.81 11.17 -9.30
C ARG A 96 11.42 12.48 -9.78
N ARG A 97 12.75 12.53 -9.98
CA ARG A 97 13.44 13.71 -10.53
C ARG A 97 12.97 14.02 -11.97
N SER A 98 12.73 13.01 -12.80
CA SER A 98 12.20 13.19 -14.15
C SER A 98 10.79 13.81 -14.12
N VAL A 99 9.90 13.33 -13.24
CA VAL A 99 8.55 13.87 -13.07
C VAL A 99 8.61 15.32 -12.59
N GLU A 100 9.44 15.63 -11.59
CA GLU A 100 9.60 17.01 -11.10
C GLU A 100 10.13 17.94 -12.20
N SER A 101 11.06 17.47 -13.04
CA SER A 101 11.59 18.28 -14.15
C SER A 101 10.54 18.61 -15.21
N LEU A 102 9.50 17.78 -15.35
CA LEU A 102 8.40 17.97 -16.29
C LEU A 102 7.29 18.86 -15.72
N ARG A 103 7.29 19.13 -14.40
CA ARG A 103 6.17 19.80 -13.71
C ARG A 103 5.80 21.15 -14.33
N GLY A 104 6.80 22.00 -14.61
CA GLY A 104 6.58 23.33 -15.20
C GLY A 104 5.91 23.22 -16.57
N ASP A 105 6.56 22.55 -17.51
CA ASP A 105 6.06 22.35 -18.87
C ASP A 105 4.66 21.69 -18.89
N PHE A 106 4.43 20.73 -18.00
CA PHE A 106 3.14 20.03 -17.89
C PHE A 106 2.02 20.97 -17.43
N LEU A 107 2.26 21.76 -16.37
CA LEU A 107 1.28 22.71 -15.86
C LEU A 107 1.04 23.87 -16.83
N ASP A 108 2.08 24.33 -17.53
CA ASP A 108 1.94 25.40 -18.53
C ASP A 108 1.09 24.96 -19.73
N VAL A 109 1.18 23.70 -20.13
CA VAL A 109 0.39 23.14 -21.23
C VAL A 109 -1.03 22.78 -20.79
N PHE A 110 -1.18 22.05 -19.68
CA PHE A 110 -2.46 21.46 -19.29
C PHE A 110 -3.25 22.26 -18.25
N GLY A 111 -2.61 23.12 -17.46
CA GLY A 111 -3.28 23.99 -16.49
C GLY A 111 -4.36 24.86 -17.14
N PRO A 112 -4.03 25.66 -18.17
CA PRO A 112 -5.02 26.47 -18.87
C PRO A 112 -6.11 25.65 -19.57
N LEU A 113 -5.78 24.44 -20.07
CA LEU A 113 -6.75 23.55 -20.71
C LEU A 113 -7.75 22.98 -19.71
N TYR A 114 -7.29 22.64 -18.50
CA TYR A 114 -8.15 22.19 -17.42
C TYR A 114 -9.09 23.33 -16.95
N GLU A 115 -8.57 24.54 -16.75
CA GLU A 115 -9.38 25.71 -16.35
C GLU A 115 -10.42 26.12 -17.41
N GLN A 116 -10.14 25.89 -18.69
CA GLN A 116 -11.03 26.21 -19.80
C GLN A 116 -11.98 25.08 -20.18
N ALA A 117 -11.81 23.88 -19.60
CA ALA A 117 -12.70 22.77 -19.84
C ALA A 117 -14.12 23.20 -19.41
N PRO A 118 -15.13 23.14 -20.32
CA PRO A 118 -16.48 23.51 -19.95
C PRO A 118 -16.95 22.61 -18.80
N GLU A 119 -17.32 23.20 -17.67
CA GLU A 119 -18.07 22.56 -16.58
C GLU A 119 -19.49 22.19 -17.02
N ASP A 120 -19.66 21.51 -18.15
CA ASP A 120 -20.95 20.97 -18.56
C ASP A 120 -21.13 19.59 -17.92
N VAL A 121 -21.43 19.56 -16.61
CA VAL A 121 -22.65 19.01 -15.99
C VAL A 121 -22.66 19.40 -14.49
N SER A 122 -23.43 20.46 -14.16
CA SER A 122 -23.88 20.90 -12.82
C SER A 122 -22.87 21.69 -11.94
N PRO A 123 -23.16 22.97 -11.58
CA PRO A 123 -22.41 23.76 -10.59
C PRO A 123 -22.73 23.34 -9.14
N THR A 124 -23.09 22.08 -8.94
CA THR A 124 -23.22 21.50 -7.61
C THR A 124 -21.87 20.88 -7.33
N ALA A 125 -21.11 21.42 -6.37
CA ALA A 125 -19.93 20.73 -5.85
C ALA A 125 -20.28 19.24 -5.67
N GLU A 126 -19.58 18.34 -6.37
CA GLU A 126 -19.81 16.90 -6.25
C GLU A 126 -19.63 16.54 -4.78
N LEU A 127 -20.75 16.37 -4.07
CA LEU A 127 -20.74 16.15 -2.62
C LEU A 127 -19.98 14.86 -2.28
N PHE A 128 -20.00 13.89 -3.20
CA PHE A 128 -19.33 12.62 -3.08
C PHE A 128 -18.85 12.15 -4.45
N HIS A 129 -17.67 11.52 -4.48
CA HIS A 129 -17.25 10.65 -5.57
C HIS A 129 -17.09 9.22 -5.05
N VAL A 130 -17.03 8.24 -5.95
CA VAL A 130 -17.15 6.82 -5.60
C VAL A 130 -15.96 6.02 -6.11
N VAL A 131 -15.44 5.13 -5.27
CA VAL A 131 -14.39 4.16 -5.61
C VAL A 131 -14.81 2.74 -5.27
N ASP A 132 -14.28 1.75 -5.98
CA ASP A 132 -14.53 0.34 -5.69
C ASP A 132 -13.83 -0.08 -4.40
N VAL A 133 -14.50 -0.92 -3.60
CA VAL A 133 -13.91 -1.49 -2.37
C VAL A 133 -12.83 -2.52 -2.72
N GLY A 134 -11.69 -2.41 -2.03
CA GLY A 134 -10.45 -3.13 -2.28
C GLY A 134 -9.28 -2.16 -2.40
N GLU A 135 -8.30 -2.49 -3.24
CA GLU A 135 -7.10 -1.66 -3.44
C GLU A 135 -7.41 -0.17 -3.68
N PRO A 136 -8.40 0.25 -4.49
CA PRO A 136 -8.70 1.67 -4.67
C PRO A 136 -9.12 2.37 -3.37
N SER A 137 -10.04 1.79 -2.61
CA SER A 137 -10.44 2.34 -1.29
C SER A 137 -9.30 2.33 -0.26
N GLU A 138 -8.39 1.35 -0.34
CA GLU A 138 -7.24 1.27 0.58
C GLU A 138 -6.17 2.31 0.23
N VAL A 139 -5.96 2.60 -1.06
CA VAL A 139 -5.12 3.73 -1.51
C VAL A 139 -5.64 5.05 -0.95
N GLU A 140 -6.93 5.31 -1.09
CA GLU A 140 -7.55 6.54 -0.58
C GLU A 140 -7.53 6.58 0.95
N THR A 141 -7.76 5.45 1.62
CA THR A 141 -7.63 5.38 3.08
C THR A 141 -6.21 5.74 3.52
N ARG A 142 -5.16 5.16 2.90
CA ARG A 142 -3.77 5.51 3.20
C ARG A 142 -3.46 6.99 2.94
N ARG A 143 -4.05 7.58 1.90
CA ARG A 143 -3.94 9.01 1.63
C ARG A 143 -4.51 9.84 2.79
N LEU A 144 -5.70 9.51 3.30
CA LEU A 144 -6.26 10.22 4.47
C LEU A 144 -5.33 10.18 5.69
N TYR A 145 -4.72 9.03 6.00
CA TYR A 145 -3.73 8.94 7.10
C TYR A 145 -2.53 9.87 6.85
N HIS A 146 -2.06 9.96 5.59
CA HIS A 146 -0.96 10.84 5.21
C HIS A 146 -1.33 12.32 5.31
N ASP A 147 -2.50 12.69 4.80
CA ASP A 147 -2.95 14.08 4.66
C ASP A 147 -3.47 14.67 5.98
N ALA A 148 -3.88 13.82 6.94
CA ALA A 148 -4.37 14.28 8.23
C ALA A 148 -3.42 15.26 8.92
N ALA A 149 -3.93 16.39 9.40
CA ALA A 149 -3.16 17.39 10.14
C ALA A 149 -3.05 17.03 11.63
N GLU A 150 -4.14 16.59 12.26
CA GLU A 150 -4.19 16.41 13.72
C GLU A 150 -4.86 15.12 14.16
N SER A 151 -5.97 14.72 13.51
CA SER A 151 -6.84 13.67 14.05
C SER A 151 -7.45 12.78 12.98
N ILE A 152 -7.43 11.47 13.26
CA ILE A 152 -7.93 10.41 12.40
C ILE A 152 -8.93 9.58 13.21
N TYR A 153 -10.10 9.35 12.62
CA TYR A 153 -11.19 8.59 13.22
C TYR A 153 -11.57 7.44 12.30
N VAL A 154 -11.71 6.25 12.88
CA VAL A 154 -12.04 5.02 12.15
C VAL A 154 -13.30 4.42 12.74
N ILE A 155 -14.28 4.10 11.90
CA ILE A 155 -15.46 3.31 12.26
C ILE A 155 -15.38 2.01 11.48
N THR A 156 -15.27 0.89 12.18
CA THR A 156 -14.95 -0.40 11.55
C THR A 156 -15.65 -1.55 12.25
N ASN A 157 -15.78 -2.67 11.54
CA ASN A 157 -16.22 -3.92 12.13
C ASN A 157 -15.03 -4.62 12.79
N SER A 158 -14.37 -5.54 12.08
CA SER A 158 -13.19 -6.26 12.57
C SER A 158 -11.87 -5.54 12.26
N PHE A 159 -11.89 -4.53 11.39
CA PHE A 159 -10.70 -3.86 10.86
C PHE A 159 -9.75 -4.77 10.06
N ALA A 160 -10.27 -5.81 9.39
CA ALA A 160 -9.48 -6.79 8.62
C ALA A 160 -8.49 -6.21 7.58
N TYR A 161 -8.62 -4.95 7.19
CA TYR A 161 -7.70 -4.24 6.29
C TYR A 161 -6.56 -3.49 7.03
N PHE A 162 -6.39 -3.70 8.34
CA PHE A 162 -5.38 -3.00 9.14
C PHE A 162 -3.97 -3.15 8.56
N ASP A 163 -3.57 -4.35 8.17
CA ASP A 163 -2.25 -4.62 7.57
C ASP A 163 -1.98 -3.79 6.31
N SER A 164 -3.00 -3.51 5.51
CA SER A 164 -2.83 -2.76 4.26
C SER A 164 -2.69 -1.25 4.47
N VAL A 165 -3.14 -0.74 5.62
CA VAL A 165 -3.00 0.67 6.02
C VAL A 165 -1.93 0.88 7.09
N LYS A 166 -1.37 -0.20 7.66
CA LYS A 166 -0.41 -0.20 8.76
C LYS A 166 0.79 0.74 8.54
N PRO A 167 1.46 0.77 7.37
CA PRO A 167 2.53 1.74 7.16
C PRO A 167 2.07 3.20 7.25
N ALA A 168 0.83 3.50 6.84
CA ALA A 168 0.28 4.86 6.93
C ALA A 168 -0.11 5.20 8.38
N VAL A 169 -0.62 4.23 9.14
CA VAL A 169 -0.87 4.34 10.59
C VAL A 169 0.43 4.68 11.34
N GLU A 170 1.50 3.92 11.10
CA GLU A 170 2.80 4.15 11.73
C GLU A 170 3.35 5.55 11.46
N ASN A 171 3.33 5.98 10.19
CA ASN A 171 3.78 7.33 9.82
C ASN A 171 2.92 8.44 10.46
N ALA A 172 1.61 8.23 10.62
CA ALA A 172 0.72 9.17 11.27
C ALA A 172 1.04 9.29 12.77
N LEU A 173 1.29 8.18 13.45
CA LEU A 173 1.68 8.15 14.86
C LEU A 173 3.05 8.78 15.09
N ASP A 174 4.04 8.48 14.24
CA ASP A 174 5.37 9.09 14.27
C ASP A 174 5.32 10.61 14.09
N SER A 175 4.32 11.10 13.34
CA SER A 175 4.05 12.53 13.14
C SER A 175 3.24 13.17 14.27
N GLY A 176 2.88 12.41 15.31
CA GLY A 176 2.14 12.89 16.49
C GLY A 176 0.64 13.05 16.29
N LYS A 177 0.06 12.45 15.23
CA LYS A 177 -1.38 12.53 14.95
C LYS A 177 -2.15 11.60 15.90
N THR A 178 -3.36 12.02 16.26
CA THR A 178 -4.24 11.22 17.12
C THR A 178 -5.09 10.25 16.29
N ILE A 179 -5.20 9.00 16.74
CA ILE A 179 -6.02 7.97 16.07
C ILE A 179 -7.03 7.41 17.06
N SER A 180 -8.31 7.44 16.68
CA SER A 180 -9.42 6.87 17.46
C SER A 180 -10.24 5.87 16.65
N VAL A 181 -10.30 4.62 17.11
CA VAL A 181 -10.93 3.50 16.40
C VAL A 181 -12.16 3.00 17.14
N LEU A 182 -13.31 3.07 16.48
CA LEU A 182 -14.56 2.51 16.96
C LEU A 182 -14.83 1.20 16.23
N PHE A 183 -14.60 0.09 16.92
CA PHE A 183 -14.93 -1.27 16.48
C PHE A 183 -16.41 -1.58 16.71
N LEU A 184 -16.99 -2.49 15.94
CA LEU A 184 -18.27 -3.11 16.28
C LEU A 184 -18.05 -4.17 17.37
N ASP A 185 -18.90 -4.25 18.38
CA ASP A 185 -18.77 -5.29 19.42
C ASP A 185 -18.76 -6.70 18.80
N PRO A 186 -17.83 -7.59 19.23
CA PRO A 186 -17.70 -8.94 18.69
C PRO A 186 -18.99 -9.76 18.67
N HIS A 187 -19.92 -9.51 19.60
CA HIS A 187 -21.22 -10.22 19.64
C HIS A 187 -22.08 -10.02 18.38
N HIS A 188 -21.83 -8.94 17.62
CA HIS A 188 -22.52 -8.66 16.37
C HIS A 188 -21.75 -9.18 15.15
N LEU A 189 -20.58 -9.77 15.34
CA LEU A 189 -19.74 -10.31 14.27
C LEU A 189 -19.95 -11.83 14.14
N PRO A 190 -19.87 -12.38 12.91
CA PRO A 190 -19.65 -13.81 12.73
C PRO A 190 -18.33 -14.23 13.39
N ASP A 191 -18.26 -15.45 13.94
CA ASP A 191 -17.09 -15.99 14.67
C ASP A 191 -15.76 -15.72 13.96
N GLU A 192 -15.66 -16.03 12.66
CA GLU A 192 -14.45 -15.81 11.86
C GLU A 192 -14.00 -14.33 11.86
N LYS A 193 -14.94 -13.38 11.85
CA LYS A 193 -14.61 -11.94 11.90
C LYS A 193 -14.31 -11.48 13.32
N ALA A 194 -14.89 -12.12 14.34
CA ALA A 194 -14.56 -11.85 15.73
C ALA A 194 -13.13 -12.29 16.04
N ASP A 195 -12.69 -13.45 15.54
CA ASP A 195 -11.31 -13.94 15.68
C ASP A 195 -10.31 -12.95 15.05
N VAL A 196 -10.57 -12.52 13.81
CA VAL A 196 -9.74 -11.49 13.13
C VAL A 196 -9.71 -10.19 13.92
N GLN A 197 -10.83 -9.78 14.52
CA GLN A 197 -10.87 -8.57 15.34
C GLN A 197 -10.05 -8.73 16.62
N GLU A 198 -10.10 -9.89 17.30
CA GLU A 198 -9.33 -10.16 18.52
C GLU A 198 -7.82 -10.08 18.23
N GLU A 199 -7.37 -10.63 17.10
CA GLU A 199 -5.97 -10.53 16.65
C GLU A 199 -5.54 -9.07 16.44
N ILE A 200 -6.32 -8.29 15.69
CA ILE A 200 -6.00 -6.90 15.37
C ILE A 200 -6.04 -6.00 16.60
N VAL A 201 -7.02 -6.19 17.48
CA VAL A 201 -7.12 -5.43 18.73
C VAL A 201 -5.94 -5.75 19.64
N THR A 202 -5.52 -7.02 19.70
CA THR A 202 -4.32 -7.41 20.47
C THR A 202 -3.07 -6.74 19.90
N GLU A 203 -2.90 -6.76 18.57
CA GLU A 203 -1.79 -6.09 17.92
C GLU A 203 -1.78 -4.57 18.19
N ILE A 204 -2.93 -3.91 18.09
CA ILE A 204 -3.07 -2.48 18.39
C ILE A 204 -2.71 -2.20 19.84
N ALA A 205 -3.21 -3.00 20.79
CA ALA A 205 -2.92 -2.81 22.21
C ALA A 205 -1.44 -3.01 22.56
N ASP A 206 -0.79 -3.98 21.93
CA ASP A 206 0.61 -4.34 22.22
C ASP A 206 1.63 -3.45 21.48
N THR A 207 1.31 -3.04 20.25
CA THR A 207 2.24 -2.35 19.36
C THR A 207 1.99 -0.85 19.27
N TYR A 208 0.72 -0.42 19.40
CA TYR A 208 0.29 0.97 19.19
C TYR A 208 -0.57 1.48 20.36
N PRO A 209 -0.05 1.49 21.61
CA PRO A 209 -0.83 1.83 22.81
C PRO A 209 -1.42 3.25 22.81
N GLU A 210 -0.91 4.13 21.96
CA GLU A 210 -1.43 5.48 21.73
C GLU A 210 -2.72 5.52 20.89
N ILE A 211 -3.06 4.46 20.16
CA ILE A 211 -4.34 4.36 19.46
C ILE A 211 -5.45 4.16 20.48
N GLY A 212 -6.35 5.13 20.57
CA GLY A 212 -7.57 4.96 21.36
C GLY A 212 -8.53 4.04 20.63
N TYR A 213 -9.07 3.01 21.30
CA TYR A 213 -10.14 2.20 20.71
C TYR A 213 -11.29 1.87 21.68
N ARG A 214 -12.48 1.64 21.11
CA ARG A 214 -13.71 1.25 21.83
C ARG A 214 -14.57 0.33 20.97
N PHE A 215 -15.49 -0.39 21.61
CA PHE A 215 -16.44 -1.30 20.97
C PHE A 215 -17.87 -0.73 21.04
N SER A 216 -18.46 -0.44 19.88
CA SER A 216 -19.84 0.02 19.73
C SER A 216 -20.80 -1.11 20.07
N SER A 217 -21.76 -0.84 20.97
CA SER A 217 -22.78 -1.81 21.37
C SER A 217 -23.86 -2.02 20.31
N GLU A 218 -23.97 -1.13 19.33
CA GLU A 218 -24.96 -1.17 18.25
C GLU A 218 -24.27 -1.29 16.88
N VAL A 219 -24.97 -1.90 15.93
CA VAL A 219 -24.52 -1.99 14.54
C VAL A 219 -24.45 -0.59 13.94
N SER A 220 -23.27 -0.22 13.45
CA SER A 220 -23.07 1.11 12.86
C SER A 220 -23.59 1.14 11.42
N PRO A 221 -24.48 2.09 11.04
CA PRO A 221 -24.89 2.31 9.65
C PRO A 221 -23.74 2.60 8.68
N TRP A 222 -22.61 3.09 9.20
CA TRP A 222 -21.45 3.49 8.40
C TRP A 222 -20.18 2.79 8.87
N ARG A 223 -19.28 2.56 7.91
CA ARG A 223 -17.88 2.21 8.16
C ARG A 223 -17.01 3.13 7.35
N GLY A 224 -15.81 3.44 7.81
CA GLY A 224 -14.93 4.35 7.09
C GLY A 224 -13.86 4.99 7.96
N THR A 225 -13.06 5.82 7.32
CA THR A 225 -12.04 6.65 7.95
C THR A 225 -12.33 8.10 7.60
N PHE A 226 -12.21 9.00 8.58
CA PHE A 226 -12.32 10.42 8.36
C PHE A 226 -11.31 11.20 9.19
N ILE A 227 -10.92 12.36 8.69
CA ILE A 227 -9.80 13.16 9.22
C ILE A 227 -10.22 14.59 9.46
N ASP A 228 -9.60 15.21 10.47
CA ASP A 228 -9.67 16.65 10.80
C ASP A 228 -11.06 17.31 10.68
N PRO A 229 -12.11 16.74 11.30
CA PRO A 229 -13.44 17.33 11.31
C PRO A 229 -13.43 18.68 12.06
N SER A 230 -13.93 19.74 11.43
CA SER A 230 -14.15 21.05 12.07
C SER A 230 -15.63 21.31 12.35
N MET A 231 -15.94 21.82 13.56
CA MET A 231 -17.31 22.27 13.90
C MET A 231 -17.66 23.64 13.32
N GLU A 232 -16.70 24.31 12.67
CA GLU A 232 -16.92 25.46 11.79
C GLU A 232 -17.27 25.01 10.35
N TYR A 233 -17.21 23.69 10.09
CA TYR A 233 -17.60 23.02 8.85
C TYR A 233 -16.74 23.34 7.62
N ASP A 234 -15.53 23.85 7.86
CA ASP A 234 -14.58 24.32 6.86
C ASP A 234 -13.44 23.34 6.57
N SER A 235 -13.35 22.24 7.32
CA SER A 235 -12.36 21.19 7.12
C SER A 235 -12.94 19.79 7.31
N GLY A 236 -12.19 18.83 6.79
CA GLY A 236 -12.38 17.42 7.03
C GLY A 236 -12.63 16.65 5.74
N GLU A 237 -12.12 15.43 5.72
CA GLU A 237 -12.28 14.52 4.60
C GLU A 237 -12.66 13.14 5.11
N ALA A 238 -13.48 12.41 4.35
CA ALA A 238 -13.92 11.07 4.74
C ALA A 238 -13.98 10.13 3.53
N ILE A 239 -13.56 8.88 3.76
CA ILE A 239 -13.96 7.73 2.96
C ILE A 239 -14.88 6.87 3.80
N PHE A 240 -16.07 6.53 3.28
CA PHE A 240 -17.01 5.70 4.00
C PHE A 240 -17.82 4.81 3.07
N LEU A 241 -18.35 3.74 3.65
CA LEU A 241 -19.30 2.84 3.03
C LEU A 241 -20.50 2.66 3.96
N VAL A 242 -21.65 2.41 3.35
CA VAL A 242 -22.88 2.10 4.07
C VAL A 242 -23.02 0.59 4.29
N GLU A 243 -23.78 0.19 5.28
CA GLU A 243 -24.04 -1.23 5.51
C GLU A 243 -24.89 -1.85 4.38
N GLU A 244 -24.27 -2.73 3.59
CA GLU A 244 -24.92 -3.46 2.50
C GLU A 244 -24.86 -4.98 2.72
N PRO A 245 -25.74 -5.56 3.56
CA PRO A 245 -25.62 -6.96 3.98
C PRO A 245 -25.78 -7.96 2.82
N ASN A 246 -26.44 -7.54 1.74
CA ASN A 246 -26.73 -8.38 0.57
C ASN A 246 -25.72 -8.22 -0.58
N VAL A 247 -24.72 -7.34 -0.44
CA VAL A 247 -23.72 -7.06 -1.47
C VAL A 247 -22.38 -7.64 -1.02
N PRO A 248 -21.75 -8.56 -1.79
CA PRO A 248 -20.42 -9.06 -1.51
C PRO A 248 -19.38 -7.91 -1.47
N ASP A 249 -18.37 -8.02 -0.60
CA ASP A 249 -17.40 -6.94 -0.37
C ASP A 249 -16.74 -6.43 -1.67
N HIS A 250 -16.36 -7.32 -2.60
CA HIS A 250 -15.76 -6.97 -3.90
C HIS A 250 -16.71 -6.29 -4.91
N LYS A 251 -17.99 -6.10 -4.56
CA LYS A 251 -18.98 -5.38 -5.37
C LYS A 251 -19.46 -4.11 -4.68
N ARG A 252 -18.97 -3.82 -3.48
CA ARG A 252 -19.33 -2.62 -2.74
C ARG A 252 -18.54 -1.44 -3.25
N GLN A 253 -19.10 -0.27 -3.01
CA GLN A 253 -18.50 1.00 -3.33
C GLN A 253 -18.31 1.82 -2.05
N ALA A 254 -17.21 2.56 -1.99
CA ALA A 254 -16.95 3.55 -0.97
C ALA A 254 -17.14 4.95 -1.55
N ALA A 255 -17.78 5.83 -0.79
CA ALA A 255 -17.93 7.23 -1.10
C ALA A 255 -16.83 8.04 -0.42
N ILE A 256 -16.29 9.02 -1.12
CA ILE A 256 -15.29 9.97 -0.63
C ILE A 256 -15.88 11.37 -0.69
N THR A 257 -15.62 12.16 0.36
CA THR A 257 -16.09 13.54 0.45
C THR A 257 -15.09 14.42 1.20
N GLU A 258 -14.88 15.62 0.66
CA GLU A 258 -14.16 16.72 1.30
C GLU A 258 -15.13 17.76 1.91
N ASN A 259 -16.42 17.43 2.00
CA ASN A 259 -17.43 18.34 2.53
C ASN A 259 -17.33 18.42 4.06
N GLY A 260 -16.73 19.50 4.58
CA GLY A 260 -16.53 19.69 6.02
C GLY A 260 -17.82 19.63 6.85
N SER A 261 -18.98 20.04 6.31
CA SER A 261 -20.27 19.90 7.01
C SER A 261 -20.66 18.43 7.21
N PHE A 262 -20.45 17.59 6.20
CA PHE A 262 -20.73 16.15 6.28
C PHE A 262 -19.78 15.47 7.26
N VAL A 263 -18.49 15.77 7.18
CA VAL A 263 -17.46 15.18 8.04
C VAL A 263 -17.65 15.61 9.51
N ALA A 264 -18.05 16.85 9.76
CA ALA A 264 -18.47 17.29 11.10
C ALA A 264 -19.70 16.52 11.62
N GLY A 265 -20.65 16.19 10.74
CA GLY A 265 -21.77 15.31 11.04
C GLY A 265 -21.32 13.91 11.46
N MET A 266 -20.39 13.30 10.72
CA MET A 266 -19.77 12.03 11.07
C MET A 266 -19.06 12.09 12.43
N LYS A 267 -18.36 13.19 12.73
CA LYS A 267 -17.71 13.40 14.03
C LYS A 267 -18.72 13.45 15.17
N ARG A 268 -19.86 14.13 15.01
CA ARG A 268 -20.92 14.14 16.03
C ARG A 268 -21.49 12.75 16.28
N TYR A 269 -21.70 11.98 15.22
CA TYR A 269 -22.13 10.59 15.31
C TYR A 269 -21.09 9.72 16.03
N PHE A 270 -19.81 9.83 15.64
CA PHE A 270 -18.70 9.14 16.28
C PHE A 270 -18.64 9.46 17.78
N ASP A 271 -18.69 10.74 18.15
CA ASP A 271 -18.63 11.18 19.55
C ASP A 271 -19.79 10.68 20.39
N LEU A 272 -21.00 10.62 19.81
CA LEU A 272 -22.16 10.07 20.50
C LEU A 272 -21.91 8.62 20.90
N ILE A 273 -21.45 7.80 19.95
CA ILE A 273 -21.20 6.38 20.22
C ILE A 273 -20.00 6.21 21.13
N TRP A 274 -18.91 6.91 20.84
CA TRP A 274 -17.68 6.88 21.62
C TRP A 274 -17.92 7.20 23.09
N ASN A 275 -18.75 8.20 23.40
CA ASN A 275 -18.97 8.63 24.77
C ASN A 275 -20.10 7.88 25.48
N HIS A 276 -21.12 7.40 24.75
CA HIS A 276 -22.36 6.90 25.35
C HIS A 276 -22.78 5.49 24.96
N GLN A 277 -22.36 4.97 23.79
CA GLN A 277 -22.81 3.67 23.26
C GLN A 277 -21.62 2.75 22.93
N SER A 278 -20.53 2.87 23.68
CA SER A 278 -19.36 2.01 23.50
C SER A 278 -18.61 1.72 24.79
N THR A 279 -17.92 0.58 24.82
CA THR A 279 -17.13 0.10 25.96
C THR A 279 -15.64 0.05 25.61
N ARG A 280 -14.78 0.03 26.63
CA ARG A 280 -13.33 -0.15 26.45
C ARG A 280 -12.91 -1.63 26.39
N ASN A 281 -13.78 -2.53 26.82
CA ASN A 281 -13.50 -3.96 26.88
C ASN A 281 -14.37 -4.66 25.83
N GLN A 282 -13.80 -5.61 25.11
CA GLN A 282 -14.58 -6.56 24.34
C GLN A 282 -15.51 -7.31 25.29
N HIS A 283 -16.80 -7.30 25.00
CA HIS A 283 -17.66 -8.32 25.58
C HIS A 283 -17.29 -9.65 24.89
N LYS A 284 -16.92 -10.67 25.69
CA LYS A 284 -16.77 -12.07 25.24
C LYS A 284 -18.06 -12.84 25.40
#